data_AF-A0A330HKY0-F1
#
_entry.id   AF-A0A330HKY0-F1
#
_cell.length_a   1.000
_cell.length_b   1.000
_cell.length_c   1.000
_cell.angle_alpha   90.00
_cell.angle_beta   90.00
_cell.angle_gamma   90.00
#
_symmetry.space_group_name_H-M   'P 1'
#
loop_
_entity.id
_entity.type
_entity.pdbx_description
1 polymer ?
#
loop_
_entity_poly.entity_id
_entity_poly.type
_entity_poly.pdbx_seq_one_letter_code
_entity_poly.pdbx_strand_id
1 'polypeptide(L)'
;AAVRSVRQNGEIKWNGGFIYVSKTLAGEAVAATETETGQWALHFYAHPLGFIDGRHKKLVRRSPIQPRPDGAAADSNSGRKL
;
A
#
# COMPACT_ATOMS: atom_id res chain seq x y z
N ALA A 1 6.61 -15.96 0.38
CA ALA A 1 5.75 -15.05 -0.41
C ALA A 1 5.10 -15.84 -1.55
N ALA A 2 3.84 -15.56 -1.88
CA ALA A 2 3.14 -16.16 -3.01
C ALA A 2 3.00 -15.15 -4.15
N VAL A 3 3.41 -15.53 -5.36
CA VAL A 3 3.27 -14.68 -6.55
C VAL A 3 1.95 -14.95 -7.24
N ARG A 4 1.26 -13.90 -7.67
CA ARG A 4 -0.04 -13.99 -8.35
C ARG A 4 -0.08 -13.06 -9.54
N SER A 5 -0.65 -13.52 -10.65
CA SER A 5 -0.88 -12.69 -11.83
C SER A 5 -2.17 -11.88 -11.67
N VAL A 6 -2.08 -10.59 -11.98
CA VAL A 6 -3.22 -9.69 -12.07
C VAL A 6 -3.96 -9.98 -13.37
N ARG A 7 -5.26 -10.22 -13.26
CA ARG A 7 -6.15 -10.50 -14.39
C ARG A 7 -6.41 -9.24 -15.21
N GLN A 8 -6.97 -9.40 -16.41
CA GLN A 8 -7.33 -8.27 -17.29
C GLN A 8 -8.29 -7.25 -16.66
N ASN A 9 -9.10 -7.68 -15.69
CA ASN A 9 -10.00 -6.80 -14.94
C ASN A 9 -9.32 -6.10 -13.75
N GLY A 10 -8.02 -6.33 -13.51
CA GLY A 10 -7.26 -5.73 -12.42
C GLY A 10 -7.30 -6.49 -11.09
N GLU A 11 -7.87 -7.70 -11.06
CA GLU A 11 -8.02 -8.51 -9.85
C GLU A 11 -7.00 -9.64 -9.74
N ILE A 12 -6.71 -10.08 -8.52
CA ILE A 12 -5.98 -11.32 -8.24
C ILE A 12 -6.88 -12.34 -7.54
N LYS A 13 -6.66 -13.63 -7.81
CA LYS A 13 -7.32 -14.71 -7.05
C LYS A 13 -6.67 -14.82 -5.68
N TRP A 14 -7.43 -14.63 -4.60
CA TRP A 14 -6.95 -14.66 -3.22
C TRP A 14 -7.93 -15.40 -2.30
N ASN A 15 -7.44 -16.39 -1.55
CA ASN A 15 -8.19 -17.17 -0.55
C ASN A 15 -9.66 -17.46 -0.92
N GLY A 16 -9.85 -18.17 -2.05
CA GLY A 16 -11.18 -18.55 -2.56
C GLY A 16 -12.03 -17.42 -3.17
N GLY A 17 -11.52 -16.18 -3.24
CA GLY A 17 -12.19 -15.04 -3.87
C GLY A 17 -11.27 -14.22 -4.77
N PHE A 18 -11.69 -12.99 -5.04
CA PHE A 18 -10.97 -12.03 -5.86
C PHE A 18 -10.74 -10.74 -5.07
N ILE A 19 -9.58 -10.13 -5.29
CA ILE A 19 -9.24 -8.84 -4.71
C ILE A 19 -8.82 -7.94 -5.85
N TYR A 20 -9.49 -6.79 -5.97
CA TYR A 20 -9.08 -5.75 -6.90
C TYR A 20 -7.77 -5.11 -6.46
N VAL A 21 -6.80 -5.03 -7.38
CA VAL A 21 -5.49 -4.43 -7.18
C VAL A 21 -5.39 -3.15 -8.00
N SER A 22 -5.34 -3.29 -9.34
CA SER A 22 -5.39 -2.19 -10.29
C SER A 22 -5.51 -2.76 -11.70
N LYS A 23 -6.39 -2.18 -12.53
CA LYS A 23 -6.47 -2.53 -13.96
C LYS A 23 -5.19 -2.19 -14.73
N THR A 24 -4.42 -1.19 -14.29
CA THR A 24 -3.16 -0.81 -14.94
C THR A 24 -2.06 -1.86 -14.81
N LEU A 25 -2.19 -2.78 -13.85
CA LEU A 25 -1.27 -3.90 -13.65
C LEU A 25 -1.77 -5.18 -14.33
N ALA A 26 -2.77 -5.11 -15.21
CA ALA A 26 -3.27 -6.29 -15.91
C ALA A 26 -2.14 -7.05 -16.65
N GLY A 27 -2.03 -8.35 -16.39
CA GLY A 27 -0.96 -9.21 -16.92
C GLY A 27 0.29 -9.27 -16.05
N GLU A 28 0.45 -8.35 -15.10
CA GLU A 28 1.63 -8.27 -14.25
C GLU A 28 1.58 -9.23 -13.05
N ALA A 29 2.77 -9.54 -12.52
CA ALA A 29 2.93 -10.35 -11.32
C ALA A 29 3.01 -9.46 -10.06
N VAL A 30 2.27 -9.85 -9.02
CA VAL A 30 2.33 -9.23 -7.69
C VAL A 30 2.68 -10.27 -6.63
N ALA A 31 3.48 -9.85 -5.64
CA ALA A 31 3.91 -10.67 -4.53
C ALA A 31 3.04 -10.41 -3.30
N ALA A 32 2.40 -11.46 -2.79
CA ALA A 32 1.70 -11.44 -1.51
C ALA A 32 2.59 -12.09 -0.44
N THR A 33 2.95 -11.33 0.58
CA THR A 33 3.82 -11.75 1.68
C THR A 33 3.07 -11.65 2.99
N GLU A 34 3.00 -12.74 3.73
CA GLU A 34 2.46 -12.74 5.09
C GLU A 34 3.43 -11.99 6.01
N THR A 35 2.90 -11.06 6.79
CA THR A 35 3.62 -10.32 7.82
C THR A 35 3.53 -11.07 9.14
N GLU A 36 4.41 -10.75 10.07
CA GLU A 36 4.43 -11.35 11.43
C GLU A 36 3.10 -11.18 12.18
N THR A 37 2.35 -10.13 11.85
CA THR A 37 1.01 -9.85 12.41
C THR A 37 -0.12 -10.66 11.76
N GLY A 38 0.18 -11.60 10.86
CA GLY A 38 -0.80 -12.41 10.13
C GLY A 38 -1.53 -11.65 9.03
N GLN A 39 -1.03 -10.49 8.63
CA GLN A 39 -1.59 -9.68 7.55
C GLN A 39 -0.84 -9.95 6.25
N TRP A 40 -1.48 -9.74 5.11
CA TRP A 40 -0.84 -10.04 3.83
C TRP A 40 -0.48 -8.75 3.10
N ALA A 41 0.81 -8.45 3.01
CA ALA A 41 1.32 -7.30 2.28
C ALA A 41 1.47 -7.63 0.79
N LEU A 42 0.97 -6.75 -0.08
CA LEU A 42 1.04 -6.89 -1.53
C LEU A 42 2.07 -5.92 -2.11
N HIS A 43 2.95 -6.44 -2.96
CA HIS A 43 4.02 -5.69 -3.62
C HIS A 43 4.01 -5.93 -5.13
N PHE A 44 4.31 -4.88 -5.90
CA PHE A 44 4.65 -4.96 -7.31
C PHE A 44 6.14 -4.66 -7.45
N TYR A 45 6.95 -5.69 -7.70
CA TYR A 45 8.42 -5.59 -7.56
C TYR A 45 8.80 -4.96 -6.21
N ALA A 46 9.61 -3.89 -6.23
CA ALA A 46 10.02 -3.15 -5.03
C ALA A 46 8.96 -2.15 -4.52
N HIS A 47 7.80 -2.04 -5.18
CA HIS A 47 6.79 -1.04 -4.84
C HIS A 47 5.69 -1.65 -3.95
N PRO A 48 5.54 -1.20 -2.69
CA PRO A 48 4.46 -1.65 -1.84
C PRO A 48 3.12 -1.10 -2.34
N LEU A 49 2.15 -1.99 -2.55
CA LEU A 49 0.80 -1.63 -2.97
C LEU A 49 -0.15 -1.43 -1.79
N GLY A 50 -0.01 -2.27 -0.75
CA GLY A 50 -0.84 -2.20 0.45
C GLY A 50 -0.97 -3.55 1.15
N PHE A 51 -2.02 -3.68 1.96
CA PHE A 51 -2.32 -4.90 2.71
C PHE A 51 -3.66 -5.47 2.28
N ILE A 52 -3.77 -6.79 2.26
CA ILE A 52 -5.03 -7.48 2.03
C ILE A 52 -5.80 -7.57 3.34
N ASP A 53 -6.99 -6.99 3.35
CA ASP A 53 -8.02 -7.24 4.36
C ASP A 53 -8.75 -8.54 4.02
N GLY A 54 -8.41 -9.62 4.74
CA GLY A 54 -9.01 -10.93 4.54
C GLY A 54 -10.50 -10.99 4.87
N ARG A 55 -10.99 -10.12 5.77
CA ARG A 55 -12.40 -10.08 6.19
C ARG A 55 -13.25 -9.45 5.11
N HIS A 56 -12.78 -8.35 4.54
CA HIS A 56 -13.52 -7.58 3.54
C HIS A 56 -13.13 -7.91 2.08
N LYS A 57 -12.13 -8.77 1.88
CA LYS A 57 -11.54 -9.12 0.56
C LYS A 57 -11.17 -7.87 -0.25
N LYS A 58 -10.49 -6.93 0.41
CA LYS A 58 -10.08 -5.65 -0.20
C LYS A 58 -8.59 -5.40 0.00
N LEU A 59 -7.98 -4.72 -0.97
CA LEU A 59 -6.66 -4.15 -0.80
C LEU A 59 -6.80 -2.80 -0.08
N VAL A 60 -6.22 -2.70 1.12
CA VAL A 60 -6.21 -1.47 1.91
C VAL A 60 -4.80 -0.88 1.91
N ARG A 61 -4.71 0.38 1.47
CA ARG A 61 -3.48 1.16 1.65
C ARG A 61 -3.48 1.67 3.08
N ARG A 62 -2.71 1.03 3.96
CA ARG A 62 -2.34 1.68 5.21
C ARG A 62 -1.28 2.69 4.86
N SER A 63 -1.69 3.96 4.85
CA SER A 63 -0.78 5.06 4.55
C SER A 63 0.47 4.86 5.40
N PRO A 64 1.70 4.89 4.84
CA PRO A 64 2.81 5.25 5.67
C PRO A 64 2.42 6.61 6.25
N ILE A 65 2.59 6.77 7.57
CA ILE A 65 2.69 8.10 8.18
C ILE A 65 3.60 8.88 7.23
N GLN A 66 3.07 9.89 6.54
CA GLN A 66 3.93 10.76 5.75
C GLN A 66 4.95 11.28 6.77
N PRO A 67 6.27 11.09 6.56
CA PRO A 67 7.23 11.85 7.34
C PRO A 67 6.77 13.29 7.19
N ARG A 68 6.40 13.91 8.31
CA ARG A 68 6.22 15.36 8.33
C ARG A 68 7.50 15.89 7.69
N PRO A 69 7.45 16.75 6.66
CA PRO A 69 8.68 17.32 6.14
C PRO A 69 9.37 17.98 7.33
N ASP A 70 10.57 17.50 7.68
CA ASP A 70 11.37 17.92 8.83
C ASP A 70 11.87 19.38 8.70
N GLY A 71 11.19 20.20 7.89
CA GLY A 71 11.53 21.56 7.52
C GLY A 71 10.48 22.62 7.87
N ALA A 72 9.45 22.31 8.67
CA ALA A 72 8.66 23.36 9.34
C ALA A 72 9.42 23.84 10.59
N ALA A 73 10.64 24.34 10.38
CA ALA A 73 11.39 25.06 11.40
C ALA A 73 10.66 26.36 11.73
N ALA A 74 10.72 26.71 13.00
CA ALA A 74 9.99 27.81 13.60
C ALA A 74 10.42 29.17 13.03
N ASP A 75 9.49 29.84 12.36
CA ASP A 75 9.55 31.29 12.20
C ASP A 75 9.17 31.93 13.55
N SER A 76 10.17 32.07 14.41
CA SER A 76 10.07 32.84 15.64
C SER A 76 10.08 34.32 15.27
N ASN A 77 8.89 34.92 15.31
CA ASN A 77 8.61 36.34 15.28
C ASN A 77 9.71 37.20 15.95
N SER A 78 10.52 37.92 15.17
CA SER A 78 11.34 39.04 15.64
C SER A 78 10.74 40.36 15.12
N GLY A 79 9.57 40.69 15.67
CA GLY A 79 8.91 41.98 15.54
C GLY A 79 9.39 42.95 16.61
N ARG A 80 10.46 43.66 16.26
CA ARG A 80 11.08 44.84 16.89
C ARG A 80 10.10 45.75 17.66
N LYS A 81 10.36 45.92 18.96
CA LYS A 81 9.81 46.99 19.81
C LYS A 81 10.50 48.31 19.42
N LEU A 82 9.74 49.30 18.97
CA LEU A 82 10.09 50.73 18.95
C LEU A 82 8.90 51.51 19.50
#